data_AF-A0AB35RIN1-F1
#
_entry.id   AF-A0AB35RIN1-F1
#
_cell.length_a   1.000
_cell.length_b   1.000
_cell.length_c   1.000
_cell.angle_alpha   90.00
_cell.angle_beta   90.00
_cell.angle_gamma   90.00
#
_symmetry.space_group_name_H-M   'P 1'
#
loop_
_entity.id
_entity.type
_entity.pdbx_description
1 polymer ?
#
loop_
_entity_poly.entity_id
_entity_poly.type
_entity_poly.pdbx_seq_one_letter_code
_entity_poly.pdbx_strand_id
1 'polypeptide(L)' 'MFHCPFCKHAAHSRTSNYLSENVKRRYHQCRNIECSATFRTTESVDGVIRAGVLVPSPEPDSPPAP' A
#
# COMPACT_ATOMS: atom_id res chain seq x y z
N MET A 1 -0.36 -8.38 7.68
CA MET A 1 0.21 -7.91 8.97
C MET A 1 1.69 -8.27 8.95
N PHE A 2 2.60 -7.32 9.15
CA PHE A 2 4.03 -7.62 9.16
C PHE A 2 4.47 -8.02 10.57
N HIS A 3 5.41 -8.95 10.70
CA HIS A 3 6.00 -9.27 12.00
C HIS A 3 7.09 -8.24 12.31
N CYS A 4 7.14 -7.79 13.57
CA CYS A 4 8.19 -6.90 14.03
C CYS A 4 9.56 -7.57 13.87
N PRO A 5 10.55 -6.91 13.25
CA PRO A 5 11.87 -7.52 13.05
C PRO A 5 12.60 -7.81 14.37
N PHE A 6 12.29 -7.06 15.42
CA PHE A 6 12.95 -7.16 16.73
C PHE A 6 12.36 -8.26 17.62
N CYS A 7 11.05 -8.23 17.85
CA CYS A 7 10.38 -9.11 18.82
C CYS A 7 9.48 -10.17 18.18
N LYS A 8 9.40 -10.21 16.84
CA LYS A 8 8.56 -11.13 16.04
C LYS A 8 7.05 -11.05 16.32
N HIS A 9 6.61 -10.14 17.17
CA HIS A 9 5.20 -9.89 17.44
C HIS A 9 4.51 -9.23 16.25
N ALA A 10 3.18 -9.34 16.18
CA ALA A 10 2.41 -8.70 15.12
C ALA A 10 2.57 -7.16 15.16
N ALA A 11 2.85 -6.55 14.00
CA ALA A 11 2.89 -5.12 13.82
C ALA A 11 1.74 -4.66 12.91
N HIS A 12 1.02 -3.64 13.37
CA HIS A 12 -0.12 -3.09 12.66
C HIS A 12 0.28 -1.91 11.79
N SER A 13 -0.23 -1.88 10.57
CA SER A 13 -0.02 -0.78 9.65
C SER A 13 -0.82 0.45 10.08
N ARG A 14 -0.16 1.60 10.25
CA ARG A 14 -0.82 2.85 10.64
C ARG A 14 -1.17 3.71 9.44
N THR A 15 -0.22 3.86 8.53
CA THR A 15 -0.39 4.67 7.33
C THR A 15 0.34 4.02 6.16
N SER A 16 -0.07 4.39 4.96
CA SER A 16 0.64 4.04 3.74
C SER A 16 0.79 5.25 2.85
N ASN A 17 1.89 5.29 2.11
CA ASN A 17 2.21 6.34 1.18
C ASN A 17 2.68 5.67 -0.13
N TYR A 18 2.05 6.04 -1.23
CA TYR A 18 2.49 5.60 -2.55
C TYR A 18 3.68 6.46 -2.96
N LEU A 19 4.80 5.79 -3.27
CA LEU A 19 6.00 6.42 -3.80
C LEU A 19 5.94 6.50 -5.33
N SER A 20 5.30 5.51 -5.94
CA SER A 20 4.98 5.43 -7.36
C SER A 20 3.73 4.55 -7.54
N GLU A 21 3.24 4.42 -8.78
CA GLU A 21 2.08 3.56 -9.09
C GLU A 21 2.27 2.11 -8.64
N ASN A 22 3.52 1.63 -8.73
CA ASN A 22 3.87 0.24 -8.44
C ASN A 22 4.55 0.04 -7.08
N VAL A 23 4.85 1.12 -6.34
CA VAL A 23 5.59 1.05 -5.08
C VAL A 23 4.83 1.77 -3.96
N LYS A 24 4.42 0.99 -2.96
CA LYS A 24 3.72 1.46 -1.77
C LYS A 24 4.59 1.28 -0.54
N ARG A 25 4.83 2.36 0.19
CA ARG A 25 5.46 2.33 1.51
C ARG A 25 4.41 2.26 2.58
N ARG A 26 4.61 1.41 3.59
CA ARG A 26 3.69 1.24 4.72
C ARG A 26 4.44 1.40 6.03
N TYR A 27 3.85 2.16 6.95
CA TYR A 27 4.38 2.38 8.29
C TYR A 27 3.69 1.44 9.26
N HIS A 28 4.46 0.74 10.07
CA HIS A 28 3.97 -0.25 11.02
C HIS A 28 4.42 0.09 12.42
N GLN A 29 3.53 -0.17 13.38
CA GLN A 29 3.80 -0.08 14.80
C GLN A 29 3.64 -1.48 15.41
N CYS A 30 4.65 -1.93 16.15
CA CYS A 30 4.56 -3.18 16.89
C CYS A 30 3.43 -3.10 17.93
N ARG A 31 2.63 -4.17 18.04
CA ARG A 31 1.55 -4.25 19.05
C ARG A 31 2.06 -4.51 20.46
N ASN A 32 3.26 -5.09 20.59
CA ASN A 32 3.90 -5.25 21.90
C ASN A 32 4.36 -3.86 22.40
N ILE A 33 3.76 -3.39 23.50
CA ILE A 33 4.04 -2.09 24.13
C ILE A 33 5.50 -2.03 24.61
N GLU A 34 6.06 -3.14 25.10
CA GLU A 34 7.46 -3.20 25.54
C GLU A 34 8.43 -2.98 24.38
N CYS A 35 8.06 -3.49 23.19
CA CYS A 35 8.88 -3.31 21.99
C CYS A 35 8.68 -1.91 21.39
N SER A 36 7.42 -1.46 21.29
CA SER A 36 6.97 -0.17 20.70
C SER A 36 7.59 0.21 19.35
N ALA A 37 8.28 -0.74 18.69
CA ALA A 37 9.07 -0.46 17.52
C ALA A 37 8.19 0.04 16.38
N THR A 38 8.62 1.14 15.77
CA THR A 38 8.00 1.71 14.59
C THR A 38 8.94 1.56 13.42
N PHE A 39 8.47 0.91 12.36
CA PHE A 39 9.29 0.61 11.18
C PHE A 39 8.47 0.76 9.90
N ARG A 40 9.17 0.84 8.76
CA ARG A 40 8.56 0.98 7.44
C ARG A 40 8.89 -0.22 6.57
N THR A 41 7.94 -0.63 5.74
CA THR A 41 8.15 -1.62 4.69
C THR A 41 7.84 -1.01 3.34
N THR A 42 8.54 -1.45 2.31
CA THR A 42 8.25 -1.11 0.92
C THR A 42 7.66 -2.34 0.25
N GLU A 43 6.45 -2.18 -0.30
CA GLU A 43 5.71 -3.19 -1.04
C GLU A 43 5.72 -2.75 -2.50
N SER A 44 6.29 -3.56 -3.39
CA SER A 44 6.40 -3.26 -4.83
C SER A 44 5.80 -4.38 -5.67
N VAL A 45 5.19 -4.01 -6.79
CA VAL A 45 4.77 -4.97 -7.82
C VAL A 45 6.01 -5.47 -8.55
N ASP A 46 6.37 -6.74 -8.36
CA ASP A 46 7.50 -7.38 -9.03
C ASP A 46 7.19 -7.69 -10.50
N GLY A 47 5.99 -8.19 -10.78
CA GLY A 47 5.53 -8.47 -12.13
C GLY A 47 4.05 -8.79 -12.19
N VAL A 48 3.43 -8.53 -13.35
CA VAL A 48 2.03 -8.84 -13.62
C VAL A 48 1.96 -10.17 -14.36
N ILE A 49 1.48 -11.23 -13.69
CA ILE A 49 1.35 -12.56 -14.29
C ILE A 49 0.23 -12.60 -15.36
N ARG A 50 -0.83 -11.81 -15.17
CA ARG A 50 -1.93 -11.64 -16.14
C ARG A 50 -2.60 -10.28 -15.94
N ALA A 51 -2.79 -9.54 -17.03
CA ALA A 51 -3.55 -8.29 -17.01
C ALA A 51 -5.04 -8.55 -16.76
N GLY A 52 -5.66 -7.74 -15.91
CA GLY A 52 -7.13 -7.69 -15.81
C GLY A 52 -7.73 -7.06 -17.07
N VAL A 53 -9.02 -7.31 -17.32
CA VAL A 53 -9.75 -6.59 -18.37
C VAL A 53 -9.91 -5.16 -17.91
N LEU A 54 -9.15 -4.24 -18.49
CA LEU A 54 -9.42 -2.81 -18.36
C LEU A 54 -10.73 -2.54 -19.11
N VAL A 55 -11.85 -2.47 -18.38
CA VAL A 55 -13.06 -1.89 -18.95
C VAL A 55 -12.77 -0.39 -19.03
N PRO A 56 -12.69 0.22 -20.22
CA PRO A 56 -12.55 1.66 -20.33
C PRO A 56 -13.73 2.30 -19.60
N SER A 57 -13.43 3.18 -18.64
CA SER A 57 -14.46 4.02 -18.01
C SER A 57 -15.19 4.77 -19.13
N PRO A 58 -16.54 4.82 -19.16
CA PRO A 58 -17.22 5.73 -20.05
C PRO A 58 -16.78 7.15 -19.70
N GLU A 59 -16.17 7.84 -20.66
CA GLU A 59 -15.81 9.25 -20.54
C GLU A 59 -17.12 10.04 -20.27
N PRO A 60 -17.16 10.94 -19.27
CA PRO A 60 -18.31 11.80 -19.10
C PRO A 60 -18.34 12.76 -20.29
N ASP A 61 -19.31 12.52 -21.18
CA ASP A 61 -19.68 13.38 -22.30
C ASP A 61 -19.87 14.82 -21.80
N SER A 62 -18.83 15.65 -21.97
CA SER A 62 -18.92 17.06 -21.67
C SER A 62 -19.75 17.71 -22.78
N PRO A 63 -20.93 18.28 -22.47
CA PRO A 63 -21.73 18.94 -23.51
C PRO A 63 -20.94 20.12 -24.10
N PRO A 64 -21.11 20.39 -25.41
CA PRO A 64 -20.41 21.49 -26.05
C PRO A 64 -20.80 22.80 -25.36
N ALA A 65 -19.78 23.56 -24.96
CA ALA A 65 -19.96 24.90 -24.40
C ALA A 65 -20.66 25.82 -25.42
N PRO A 66 -21.49 26.77 -24.97
CA PRO A 66 -22.33 27.62 -25.82
C PRO A 66 -21.55 28.59 -26.70
#